data_AF-A0A1W2LYX4-F1
#
_entry.id   AF-A0A1W2LYX4-F1
#
_cell.length_a   1.000
_cell.length_b   1.000
_cell.length_c   1.000
_cell.angle_alpha   90.00
_cell.angle_beta   90.00
_cell.angle_gamma   90.00
#
_symmetry.space_group_name_H-M   'P 1'
#
loop_
_entity.id
_entity.type
_entity.pdbx_description
1 polymer ?
#
loop_
_entity_poly.entity_id
_entity_poly.type
_entity_poly.pdbx_seq_one_letter_code
_entity_poly.pdbx_strand_id
1 'polypeptide(L)'
;MGQLSKQATTGQNQGMAWEWVAPVTTGLTAVAGVFFTWLTGRQGRSQVERMAHRTEEAATRDRLALERREAYLTALLVAELGLRRKRYERERKLDKLAELDQTWPKGKRVQVEVDAVIGLEIYGSPQSRELLGRWNMAATDEDEARMRTIRDAMVALARKELGVNLLKPTAADGR
;
A
#
# COMPACT_ATOMS: atom_id res chain seq x y z
N MET A 1 -59.70 33.19 29.23
CA MET A 1 -58.23 33.10 29.32
C MET A 1 -57.67 32.83 27.93
N GLY A 2 -56.71 33.66 27.52
CA GLY A 2 -55.80 33.63 26.36
C GLY A 2 -55.93 32.61 25.22
N GLN A 3 -56.12 33.13 24.01
CA GLN A 3 -55.65 32.56 22.74
C GLN A 3 -54.12 32.56 22.67
N LEU A 4 -53.50 31.58 21.99
CA LEU A 4 -52.72 31.79 20.74
C LEU A 4 -51.96 30.53 20.31
N SER A 5 -51.87 30.42 19.00
CA SER A 5 -51.15 29.48 18.16
C SER A 5 -49.67 29.28 18.49
N LYS A 6 -49.12 28.13 18.07
CA LYS A 6 -47.91 28.06 17.23
C LYS A 6 -47.62 26.63 16.78
N GLN A 7 -47.62 26.44 15.46
CA GLN A 7 -46.75 25.47 14.80
C GLN A 7 -45.29 25.78 15.17
N ALA A 8 -44.49 24.75 15.43
CA ALA A 8 -43.04 24.78 15.18
C ALA A 8 -42.51 23.34 15.14
N THR A 9 -42.28 22.89 13.92
CA THR A 9 -41.43 21.76 13.55
C THR A 9 -39.97 22.08 13.91
N THR A 10 -39.38 21.36 14.86
CA THR A 10 -37.91 21.31 15.05
C THR A 10 -37.55 20.13 15.96
N GLY A 11 -36.74 19.14 15.60
CA GLY A 11 -36.05 18.88 14.35
C GLY A 11 -36.07 17.38 14.04
N GLN A 12 -36.37 17.08 12.78
CA GLN A 12 -35.69 15.99 12.08
C GLN A 12 -34.18 16.14 12.32
N ASN A 13 -33.55 15.12 12.87
CA ASN A 13 -32.12 14.78 12.68
C ASN A 13 -31.86 13.37 13.26
N GLN A 14 -32.61 12.37 12.76
CA GLN A 14 -32.23 10.95 12.83
C GLN A 14 -31.92 10.38 11.43
N GLY A 15 -31.57 11.24 10.49
CA GLY A 15 -30.61 10.91 9.44
C GLY A 15 -29.38 11.75 9.72
N MET A 16 -28.16 11.17 9.70
CA MET A 16 -26.84 11.83 9.57
C MET A 16 -25.67 11.02 10.16
N ALA A 17 -25.87 9.88 10.83
CA ALA A 17 -24.73 9.09 11.34
C ALA A 17 -24.09 8.15 10.29
N TRP A 18 -24.74 7.98 9.13
CA TRP A 18 -24.28 7.07 8.07
C TRP A 18 -24.14 7.72 6.68
N GLU A 19 -24.32 9.04 6.58
CA GLU A 19 -24.14 9.80 5.32
C GLU A 19 -22.75 10.43 5.17
N TRP A 20 -21.97 10.59 6.25
CA TRP A 20 -20.58 11.08 6.13
C TRP A 20 -19.59 10.02 5.61
N VAL A 21 -20.06 8.79 5.36
CA VAL A 21 -19.26 7.69 4.79
C VAL A 21 -19.46 7.57 3.26
N ALA A 22 -20.14 8.53 2.63
CA ALA A 22 -20.11 8.68 1.17
C ALA A 22 -19.07 9.75 0.77
N PRO A 23 -18.33 9.64 -0.34
CA PRO A 23 -17.78 8.47 -1.02
C PRO A 23 -16.33 8.78 -1.47
N VAL A 24 -15.44 9.21 -0.56
CA VAL A 24 -14.01 9.44 -0.88
C VAL A 24 -13.13 8.26 -0.45
N THR A 25 -13.67 7.34 0.36
CA THR A 25 -12.95 6.18 0.89
C THR A 25 -12.97 4.95 -0.02
N THR A 26 -13.91 4.86 -0.98
CA THR A 26 -14.02 3.70 -1.88
C THR A 26 -12.87 3.63 -2.90
N GLY A 27 -12.21 4.75 -3.20
CA GLY A 27 -11.07 4.77 -4.12
C GLY A 27 -9.74 4.29 -3.51
N LEU A 28 -9.56 4.42 -2.19
CA LEU A 28 -8.28 4.09 -1.52
C LEU A 28 -8.29 2.72 -0.84
N THR A 29 -9.44 2.21 -0.41
CA THR A 29 -9.55 0.85 0.14
C THR A 29 -9.46 -0.23 -0.94
N ALA A 30 -9.93 0.05 -2.16
CA ALA A 30 -9.83 -0.89 -3.28
C ALA A 30 -8.37 -1.21 -3.65
N VAL A 31 -7.46 -0.23 -3.56
CA VAL A 31 -6.03 -0.45 -3.86
C VAL A 31 -5.35 -1.29 -2.78
N ALA A 32 -5.70 -1.09 -1.51
CA ALA A 32 -5.13 -1.88 -0.41
C ALA A 32 -5.63 -3.33 -0.43
N GLY A 33 -6.92 -3.57 -0.71
CA GLY A 33 -7.49 -4.92 -0.78
C GLY A 33 -6.87 -5.76 -1.90
N VAL A 34 -6.78 -5.20 -3.11
CA VAL A 34 -6.18 -5.88 -4.27
C VAL A 34 -4.68 -6.18 -4.04
N PHE A 35 -3.98 -5.31 -3.33
CA PHE A 35 -2.55 -5.50 -3.00
C PHE A 35 -2.32 -6.61 -1.96
N PHE A 36 -3.15 -6.69 -0.92
CA PHE A 36 -3.08 -7.75 0.10
C PHE A 36 -3.47 -9.13 -0.46
N THR A 37 -4.46 -9.20 -1.35
CA THR A 37 -4.79 -10.43 -2.09
C THR A 37 -3.66 -10.87 -3.05
N TRP A 38 -2.98 -9.91 -3.70
CA TRP A 38 -1.79 -10.23 -4.52
C TRP A 38 -0.63 -10.80 -3.68
N LEU A 39 -0.41 -10.25 -2.48
CA LEU A 39 0.68 -10.68 -1.60
C LEU A 39 0.45 -12.09 -1.03
N THR A 40 -0.80 -12.47 -0.77
CA THR A 40 -1.16 -13.85 -0.39
C THR A 40 -1.04 -14.81 -1.58
N GLY A 41 -1.32 -14.36 -2.81
CA GLY A 41 -1.08 -15.13 -4.04
C GLY A 41 0.41 -15.33 -4.41
N ARG A 42 1.33 -14.52 -3.87
CA ARG A 42 2.79 -14.65 -4.08
C ARG A 42 3.35 -15.96 -3.49
N GLN A 43 2.73 -16.49 -2.43
CA GLN A 43 3.22 -17.70 -1.73
C GLN A 43 3.09 -18.99 -2.57
N GLY A 44 2.27 -18.99 -3.64
CA GLY A 44 2.08 -20.14 -4.53
C GLY A 44 2.96 -20.18 -5.79
N ARG A 45 3.64 -19.07 -6.15
CA ARG A 45 4.35 -18.98 -7.45
C ARG A 45 5.84 -19.33 -7.42
N SER A 46 6.47 -19.39 -6.24
CA SER A 46 7.90 -19.74 -6.12
C SER A 46 8.25 -21.19 -6.48
N GLN A 47 7.26 -22.05 -6.79
CA GLN A 47 7.49 -23.43 -7.24
C GLN A 47 7.34 -23.69 -8.74
N VAL A 48 6.95 -22.70 -9.56
CA VAL A 48 6.59 -22.95 -10.99
C VAL A 48 7.66 -22.48 -11.99
N GLU A 49 8.68 -21.72 -11.57
CA GLU A 49 9.63 -21.05 -12.48
C GLU A 49 10.72 -21.95 -13.10
N ARG A 50 10.56 -23.28 -13.07
CA ARG A 50 11.54 -24.20 -13.71
C ARG A 50 11.26 -24.59 -15.17
N MET A 51 10.23 -24.06 -15.83
CA MET A 51 9.96 -24.44 -17.23
C MET A 51 9.67 -23.25 -18.13
N ALA A 52 10.63 -22.91 -18.99
CA ALA A 52 10.47 -22.70 -20.44
C ALA A 52 11.62 -21.82 -20.99
N HIS A 53 12.65 -22.47 -21.53
CA HIS A 53 13.57 -21.84 -22.49
C HIS A 53 12.87 -21.80 -23.86
N ARG A 54 12.69 -20.60 -24.44
CA ARG A 54 12.74 -20.28 -25.90
C ARG A 54 12.15 -18.90 -26.28
N THR A 55 12.43 -17.84 -25.54
CA THR A 55 12.17 -16.43 -25.94
C THR A 55 13.14 -15.48 -25.22
N GLU A 56 14.44 -15.73 -25.28
CA GLU A 56 15.42 -15.17 -24.32
C GLU A 56 15.45 -13.64 -24.23
N GLU A 57 15.35 -12.87 -25.31
CA GLU A 57 15.42 -11.40 -25.21
C GLU A 57 14.14 -10.74 -24.70
N ALA A 58 12.98 -11.18 -25.20
CA ALA A 58 11.67 -10.69 -24.74
C ALA A 58 11.41 -11.14 -23.30
N ALA A 59 11.70 -12.40 -22.98
CA ALA A 59 11.59 -12.92 -21.62
C ALA A 59 12.54 -12.23 -20.64
N THR A 60 13.75 -11.83 -21.08
CA THR A 60 14.67 -11.08 -20.21
C THR A 60 14.16 -9.68 -19.92
N ARG A 61 13.60 -8.98 -20.92
CA ARG A 61 12.98 -7.66 -20.71
C ARG A 61 11.76 -7.74 -19.81
N ASP A 62 10.92 -8.76 -20.00
CA ASP A 62 9.74 -8.99 -19.16
C ASP A 62 10.13 -9.34 -17.73
N ARG A 63 11.15 -10.18 -17.53
CA ARG A 63 11.72 -10.48 -16.22
C ARG A 63 12.24 -9.22 -15.53
N LEU A 64 13.04 -8.41 -16.21
CA LEU A 64 13.54 -7.14 -15.64
C LEU A 64 12.41 -6.17 -15.26
N ALA A 65 11.35 -6.10 -16.06
CA ALA A 65 10.18 -5.30 -15.74
C ALA A 65 9.43 -5.82 -14.50
N LEU A 66 9.34 -7.14 -14.35
CA LEU A 66 8.74 -7.78 -13.17
C LEU A 66 9.58 -7.57 -11.90
N GLU A 67 10.90 -7.75 -11.97
CA GLU A 67 11.81 -7.50 -10.84
C GLU A 67 11.77 -6.05 -10.39
N ARG A 68 11.78 -5.12 -11.36
CA ARG A 68 11.59 -3.69 -11.06
C ARG A 68 10.25 -3.45 -10.38
N ARG A 69 9.15 -3.94 -10.95
CA ARG A 69 7.82 -3.83 -10.35
C ARG A 69 7.82 -4.36 -8.91
N GLU A 70 8.40 -5.51 -8.68
CA GLU A 70 8.51 -6.13 -7.37
C GLU A 70 9.25 -5.23 -6.39
N ALA A 71 10.41 -4.70 -6.76
CA ALA A 71 11.18 -3.79 -5.91
C ALA A 71 10.36 -2.56 -5.45
N TYR A 72 9.64 -1.92 -6.38
CA TYR A 72 8.76 -0.78 -6.07
C TYR A 72 7.61 -1.18 -5.13
N LEU A 73 6.99 -2.34 -5.35
CA LEU A 73 5.88 -2.81 -4.53
C LEU A 73 6.34 -3.21 -3.12
N THR A 74 7.50 -3.83 -2.99
CA THR A 74 8.11 -4.18 -1.69
C THR A 74 8.41 -2.92 -0.89
N ALA A 75 8.96 -1.87 -1.53
CA ALA A 75 9.20 -0.59 -0.87
C ALA A 75 7.90 0.11 -0.42
N LEU A 76 6.84 0.04 -1.22
CA LEU A 76 5.53 0.57 -0.84
C LEU A 76 4.89 -0.23 0.31
N LEU A 77 5.12 -1.55 0.37
CA LEU A 77 4.65 -2.39 1.47
C LEU A 77 5.31 -1.98 2.78
N VAL A 78 6.64 -1.77 2.80
CA VAL A 78 7.36 -1.25 3.96
C VAL A 78 6.73 0.07 4.41
N ALA A 79 6.50 0.99 3.47
CA ALA A 79 5.93 2.30 3.77
C ALA A 79 4.53 2.21 4.41
N GLU A 80 3.67 1.37 3.85
CA GLU A 80 2.32 1.15 4.35
C GLU A 80 2.30 0.50 5.74
N LEU A 81 3.18 -0.49 5.99
CA LEU A 81 3.29 -1.13 7.31
C LEU A 81 3.75 -0.13 8.37
N GLY A 82 4.74 0.70 8.05
CA GLY A 82 5.23 1.76 8.95
C GLY A 82 4.13 2.76 9.32
N LEU A 83 3.39 3.27 8.33
CA LEU A 83 2.28 4.21 8.56
C LEU A 83 1.15 3.57 9.37
N ARG A 84 0.76 2.33 9.09
CA ARG A 84 -0.30 1.63 9.83
C ARG A 84 0.07 1.45 11.29
N ARG A 85 1.30 1.04 11.56
CA ARG A 85 1.81 0.89 12.92
C ARG A 85 1.78 2.23 13.68
N LYS A 86 2.34 3.29 13.10
CA LYS A 86 2.32 4.63 13.71
C LYS A 86 0.90 5.14 13.97
N ARG A 87 -0.02 4.90 13.03
CA ARG A 87 -1.45 5.23 13.23
C ARG A 87 -2.05 4.47 14.41
N TYR A 88 -1.82 3.16 14.52
CA TYR A 88 -2.37 2.36 15.61
C TYR A 88 -1.74 2.69 16.97
N GLU A 89 -0.45 3.03 17.01
CA GLU A 89 0.25 3.56 18.19
C GLU A 89 -0.40 4.86 18.66
N ARG A 90 -0.59 5.82 17.74
CA ARG A 90 -1.24 7.10 18.03
C ARG A 90 -2.69 6.94 18.52
N GLU A 91 -3.45 6.04 17.91
CA GLU A 91 -4.84 5.75 18.28
C GLU A 91 -4.97 4.81 19.50
N ARG A 92 -3.85 4.39 20.10
CA ARG A 92 -3.79 3.43 21.22
C ARG A 92 -4.58 2.13 20.96
N LYS A 93 -4.64 1.69 19.70
CA LYS A 93 -5.34 0.46 19.29
C LYS A 93 -4.45 -0.76 19.48
N LEU A 94 -4.26 -1.16 20.74
CA LEU A 94 -3.35 -2.27 21.11
C LEU A 94 -3.71 -3.60 20.43
N ASP A 95 -5.00 -3.92 20.28
CA ASP A 95 -5.44 -5.14 19.61
C ASP A 95 -5.03 -5.17 18.13
N LYS A 96 -5.09 -4.02 17.44
CA LYS A 96 -4.69 -3.89 16.04
C LYS A 96 -3.18 -3.90 15.86
N LEU A 97 -2.43 -3.44 16.85
CA LEU A 97 -0.98 -3.61 16.88
C LEU A 97 -0.61 -5.08 17.07
N ALA A 98 -1.27 -5.79 17.97
CA ALA A 98 -1.05 -7.22 18.18
C ALA A 98 -1.38 -8.06 16.93
N GLU A 99 -2.52 -7.79 16.28
CA GLU A 99 -2.90 -8.42 15.00
C GLU A 99 -1.87 -8.15 13.89
N LEU A 100 -1.37 -6.92 13.82
CA LEU A 100 -0.33 -6.52 12.88
C LEU A 100 1.00 -7.21 13.18
N ASP A 101 1.43 -7.29 14.44
CA ASP A 101 2.64 -7.97 14.87
C ASP A 101 2.56 -9.49 14.66
N GLN A 102 1.38 -10.10 14.78
CA GLN A 102 1.17 -11.52 14.47
C GLN A 102 1.29 -11.79 12.97
N THR A 103 0.67 -10.95 12.14
CA THR A 103 0.72 -11.10 10.67
C THR A 103 2.09 -10.77 10.10
N TRP A 104 2.75 -9.78 10.69
CA TRP A 104 4.04 -9.25 10.30
C TRP A 104 5.00 -9.20 11.49
N PRO A 105 5.55 -10.34 11.92
CA PRO A 105 6.51 -10.38 13.01
C PRO A 105 7.72 -9.50 12.70
N LYS A 106 8.39 -8.99 13.74
CA LYS A 106 9.56 -8.10 13.62
C LYS A 106 10.60 -8.63 12.61
N GLY A 107 10.94 -9.92 12.67
CA GLY A 107 11.89 -10.53 11.73
C GLY A 107 11.46 -10.44 10.27
N LYS A 108 10.18 -10.71 9.98
CA LYS A 108 9.62 -10.63 8.61
C LYS A 108 9.59 -9.18 8.11
N ARG A 109 9.32 -8.20 8.99
CA ARG A 109 9.37 -6.78 8.63
C ARG A 109 10.78 -6.34 8.25
N VAL A 110 11.77 -6.69 9.08
CA VAL A 110 13.19 -6.38 8.79
C VAL A 110 13.62 -7.04 7.49
N GLN A 111 13.22 -8.29 7.23
CA GLN A 111 13.52 -8.94 5.96
C GLN A 111 12.94 -8.18 4.77
N VAL A 112 11.66 -7.80 4.82
CA VAL A 112 11.01 -7.04 3.74
C VAL A 112 11.61 -5.64 3.56
N GLU A 113 12.06 -5.01 4.64
CA GLU A 113 12.82 -3.74 4.57
C GLU A 113 14.15 -3.92 3.84
N VAL A 114 14.91 -4.97 4.16
CA VAL A 114 16.16 -5.31 3.47
C VAL A 114 15.90 -5.62 2.00
N ASP A 115 14.88 -6.42 1.69
CA ASP A 115 14.50 -6.76 0.32
C ASP A 115 14.10 -5.51 -0.49
N ALA A 116 13.40 -4.55 0.13
CA ALA A 116 13.05 -3.28 -0.50
C ALA A 116 14.29 -2.44 -0.84
N VAL A 117 15.25 -2.35 0.09
CA VAL A 117 16.51 -1.63 -0.12
C VAL A 117 17.31 -2.27 -1.26
N ILE A 118 17.54 -3.58 -1.20
CA ILE A 118 18.31 -4.31 -2.23
C ILE A 118 17.60 -4.20 -3.58
N GLY A 119 16.29 -4.44 -3.62
CA GLY A 119 15.51 -4.39 -4.87
C GLY A 119 15.55 -3.03 -5.53
N LEU A 120 15.37 -1.94 -4.76
CA LEU A 120 15.47 -0.59 -5.31
C LEU A 120 16.90 -0.17 -5.63
N GLU A 121 17.92 -0.74 -4.97
CA GLU A 121 19.30 -0.49 -5.34
C GLU A 121 19.67 -1.08 -6.70
N ILE A 122 19.18 -2.29 -6.98
CA ILE A 122 19.48 -3.03 -8.21
C ILE A 122 18.58 -2.57 -9.37
N TYR A 123 17.28 -2.40 -9.14
CA TYR A 123 16.29 -2.20 -10.20
C TYR A 123 15.58 -0.84 -10.17
N GLY A 124 15.72 -0.10 -9.07
CA GLY A 124 15.09 1.20 -8.88
C GLY A 124 15.80 2.33 -9.64
N SER A 125 15.10 3.44 -9.80
CA SER A 125 15.70 4.67 -10.30
C SER A 125 16.49 5.40 -9.20
N PRO A 126 17.37 6.35 -9.55
CA PRO A 126 17.99 7.23 -8.55
C PRO A 126 16.93 7.95 -7.67
N GLN A 127 15.79 8.32 -8.26
CA GLN A 127 14.70 8.99 -7.55
C GLN A 127 14.03 8.06 -6.52
N SER A 128 13.86 6.77 -6.84
CA SER A 128 13.27 5.82 -5.89
C SER A 128 14.19 5.56 -4.71
N ARG A 129 15.51 5.47 -4.95
CA ARG A 129 16.52 5.33 -3.89
C ARG A 129 16.55 6.53 -2.96
N GLU A 130 16.48 7.74 -3.52
CA GLU A 130 16.40 8.97 -2.72
C GLU A 130 15.13 8.98 -1.85
N LEU A 131 13.97 8.64 -2.42
CA LEU A 131 12.73 8.57 -1.66
C LEU A 131 12.77 7.52 -0.55
N LEU A 132 13.40 6.36 -0.79
CA LEU A 132 13.59 5.34 0.25
C LEU A 132 14.51 5.85 1.37
N GLY A 133 15.61 6.54 1.03
CA GLY A 133 16.48 7.18 2.02
C GLY A 133 15.75 8.22 2.86
N ARG A 134 14.94 9.07 2.22
CA ARG A 134 14.07 10.04 2.91
C ARG A 134 13.04 9.36 3.80
N TRP A 135 12.46 8.26 3.34
CA TRP A 135 11.54 7.46 4.13
C TRP A 135 12.22 6.93 5.40
N ASN A 136 13.41 6.34 5.29
CA ASN A 136 14.14 5.81 6.44
C ASN A 136 14.48 6.89 7.47
N MET A 137 14.88 8.09 7.01
CA MET A 137 15.11 9.23 7.90
C MET A 137 13.82 9.65 8.61
N ALA A 138 12.72 9.84 7.88
CA ALA A 138 11.43 10.22 8.46
C ALA A 138 10.88 9.15 9.44
N ALA A 139 11.11 7.87 9.15
CA ALA A 139 10.73 6.77 10.04
C ALA A 139 11.58 6.76 11.33
N THR A 140 12.86 7.08 11.23
CA THR A 140 13.77 7.22 12.39
C THR A 140 13.38 8.41 13.27
N ASP A 141 13.02 9.53 12.65
CA ASP A 141 12.56 10.75 13.33
C ASP A 141 11.12 10.65 13.85
N GLU A 142 10.45 9.52 13.59
CA GLU A 142 9.02 9.28 13.88
C GLU A 142 8.04 10.31 13.30
N ASP A 143 8.43 11.02 12.24
CA ASP A 143 7.64 12.07 11.59
C ASP A 143 6.58 11.47 10.66
N GLU A 144 5.42 11.12 11.23
CA GLU A 144 4.31 10.50 10.51
C GLU A 144 3.79 11.34 9.33
N ALA A 145 3.81 12.68 9.44
CA ALA A 145 3.34 13.58 8.38
C ALA A 145 4.29 13.56 7.18
N ARG A 146 5.59 13.60 7.44
CA ARG A 146 6.62 13.48 6.41
C ARG A 146 6.64 12.09 5.78
N MET A 147 6.46 11.03 6.57
CA MET A 147 6.31 9.67 6.07
C MET A 147 5.15 9.55 5.07
N ARG A 148 3.98 10.13 5.37
CA ARG A 148 2.83 10.13 4.43
C ARG A 148 3.18 10.82 3.11
N THR A 149 3.77 12.00 3.18
CA THR A 149 4.19 12.77 2.00
C THR A 149 5.17 11.98 1.13
N ILE A 150 6.15 11.32 1.75
CA ILE A 150 7.14 10.51 1.03
C ILE A 150 6.49 9.28 0.40
N ARG A 151 5.61 8.59 1.13
CA ARG A 151 4.87 7.43 0.60
C ARG A 151 4.06 7.81 -0.63
N ASP A 152 3.37 8.95 -0.61
CA ASP A 152 2.59 9.39 -1.77
C ASP A 152 3.49 9.76 -2.96
N ALA A 153 4.67 10.33 -2.71
CA ALA A 153 5.69 10.53 -3.75
C ALA A 153 6.21 9.20 -4.32
N MET A 154 6.43 8.17 -3.49
CA MET A 154 6.83 6.83 -3.94
C MET A 154 5.74 6.19 -4.81
N VAL A 155 4.46 6.35 -4.46
CA VAL A 155 3.34 5.86 -5.28
C VAL A 155 3.28 6.58 -6.62
N ALA A 156 3.43 7.91 -6.63
CA ALA A 156 3.45 8.69 -7.87
C ALA A 156 4.62 8.28 -8.77
N LEU A 157 5.80 8.06 -8.20
CA LEU A 157 6.98 7.60 -8.94
C LEU A 157 6.77 6.19 -9.50
N ALA A 158 6.28 5.25 -8.69
CA ALA A 158 6.00 3.89 -9.14
C ALA A 158 5.00 3.87 -10.31
N ARG A 159 3.94 4.69 -10.24
CA ARG A 159 2.97 4.84 -11.35
C ARG A 159 3.60 5.39 -12.61
N LYS A 160 4.48 6.39 -12.48
CA LYS A 160 5.18 7.00 -13.60
C LYS A 160 6.13 6.02 -14.27
N GLU A 161 6.89 5.26 -13.50
CA GLU A 161 7.98 4.43 -14.01
C GLU A 161 7.56 3.03 -14.46
N LEU A 162 6.57 2.43 -13.79
CA LEU A 162 6.04 1.12 -14.18
C LEU A 162 4.95 1.25 -15.24
N GLY A 163 4.35 2.43 -15.38
CA GLY A 163 3.15 2.61 -16.21
C GLY A 163 1.95 1.84 -15.66
N VAL A 164 0.75 2.17 -16.17
CA VAL A 164 -0.51 1.56 -15.69
C VAL A 164 -0.56 0.05 -15.96
N ASN A 165 0.12 -0.42 -17.00
CA ASN A 165 0.07 -1.82 -17.43
C ASN A 165 0.86 -2.76 -16.52
N LEU A 166 2.04 -2.37 -16.03
CA LEU A 166 2.80 -3.20 -15.10
C LEU A 166 2.23 -3.13 -13.68
N LEU A 167 1.36 -2.17 -13.36
CA LEU A 167 0.68 -2.13 -12.06
C LEU A 167 -0.56 -3.04 -12.00
N LYS A 168 -1.15 -3.38 -13.16
CA LYS A 168 -2.23 -4.38 -13.21
C LYS A 168 -1.68 -5.77 -12.83
N PRO A 169 -2.43 -6.59 -12.08
CA PRO A 169 -2.10 -8.00 -12.02
C PRO A 169 -2.18 -8.54 -13.45
N THR A 170 -1.10 -9.16 -13.93
CA THR A 170 -1.16 -9.97 -15.14
C THR A 170 -2.23 -11.04 -14.90
N ALA A 171 -3.42 -10.82 -15.46
CA ALA A 171 -4.38 -11.89 -15.60
C ALA A 171 -3.63 -12.96 -16.37
N ALA A 172 -3.42 -14.11 -15.74
CA ALA A 172 -2.87 -15.25 -16.43
C ALA A 172 -3.74 -15.46 -17.67
N ASP A 173 -3.13 -15.35 -18.85
CA ASP A 173 -3.76 -15.72 -20.12
C ASP A 173 -4.15 -17.19 -20.02
N GLY A 174 -5.38 -17.43 -19.58
CA GLY A 174 -6.06 -18.70 -19.68
C GLY A 174 -6.41 -18.91 -21.15
N ARG A 175 -5.58 -19.71 -21.81
CA ARG A 175 -6.03 -20.50 -22.97
C ARG A 175 -6.78 -21.72 -22.50
#